data_AF-A0A2X0PN55-F1
#
_entry.id   AF-A0A2X0PN55-F1
#
_cell.length_a   1.000
_cell.length_b   1.000
_cell.length_c   1.000
_cell.angle_alpha   90.00
_cell.angle_beta   90.00
_cell.angle_gamma   90.00
#
_symmetry.space_group_name_H-M   'P 1'
#
loop_
_entity.id
_entity.type
_entity.pdbx_description
1 polymer ?
#
loop_
_entity_poly.entity_id
_entity_poly.type
_entity_poly.pdbx_seq_one_letter_code
_entity_poly.pdbx_strand_id
1 'polypeptide(L)'
;MLTGMIDMLDCAFTNMKYSWGASIMDRIKIPKATAKRLPLYYRYLIILNEEGKDKVSSTELSEAVQVDSASIRRDFSYFGALGKRGYGYDVKNLLSFFKKILNQDTLTNVALVGVGNLGRALLNYNFKRSNNIRISCAFDINKEITGRILSGVPVYDMKDLKQQLSDQQISIAILTVPSTAAQKTTDEMVDAGVKGIMNFTPIRLSAPASVRVQNVDLATELQTLIYFLDSEKQKNDEL
;
A
#
# COMPACT_ATOMS: atom_id res chain seq x y z
N MET A 1 -26.81 -19.24 36.57
CA MET A 1 -27.48 -18.39 35.56
C MET A 1 -26.60 -17.28 34.98
N LEU A 2 -25.46 -16.92 35.58
CA LEU A 2 -24.59 -15.84 35.08
C LEU A 2 -23.49 -16.28 34.10
N THR A 3 -23.18 -17.58 33.99
CA THR A 3 -22.17 -18.11 33.06
C THR A 3 -22.69 -18.27 31.62
N GLY A 4 -23.99 -18.50 31.43
CA GLY A 4 -24.59 -18.67 30.09
C GLY A 4 -24.88 -17.38 29.30
N MET A 5 -24.80 -16.21 29.94
CA MET A 5 -24.99 -14.91 29.26
C MET A 5 -23.69 -14.38 28.64
N ILE A 6 -22.52 -14.79 29.15
CA ILE A 6 -21.23 -14.36 28.63
C ILE A 6 -20.90 -15.10 27.33
N ASP A 7 -21.16 -16.41 27.25
CA ASP A 7 -20.98 -17.20 26.02
C ASP A 7 -21.94 -16.78 24.89
N MET A 8 -23.13 -16.29 25.23
CA MET A 8 -24.11 -15.81 24.26
C MET A 8 -23.74 -14.45 23.68
N LEU A 9 -23.10 -13.59 24.49
CA LEU A 9 -22.55 -12.32 24.03
C LEU A 9 -21.28 -12.54 23.20
N ASP A 10 -20.37 -13.44 23.59
CA ASP A 10 -19.18 -13.75 22.78
C ASP A 10 -19.54 -14.41 21.44
N CYS A 11 -20.57 -15.27 21.39
CA CYS A 11 -21.05 -15.85 20.13
C CYS A 11 -21.73 -14.80 19.24
N ALA A 12 -22.47 -13.85 19.82
CA ALA A 12 -23.08 -12.74 19.08
C ALA A 12 -22.04 -11.71 18.57
N PHE A 13 -21.00 -11.42 19.35
CA PHE A 13 -19.90 -10.53 18.93
C PHE A 13 -18.99 -11.17 17.88
N THR A 14 -18.83 -12.50 17.93
CA THR A 14 -18.07 -13.23 16.91
C THR A 14 -18.87 -13.33 15.60
N ASN A 15 -20.18 -13.61 15.65
CA ASN A 15 -21.02 -13.68 14.44
C ASN A 15 -21.30 -12.32 13.79
N MET A 16 -21.25 -11.20 14.53
CA MET A 16 -21.47 -9.87 13.95
C MET A 16 -20.24 -9.32 13.21
N LYS A 17 -19.02 -9.83 13.50
CA LYS A 17 -17.80 -9.52 12.72
C LYS A 17 -17.80 -10.17 11.32
N TYR A 18 -18.60 -11.20 11.08
CA TYR A 18 -18.56 -11.99 9.84
C TYR A 18 -19.64 -11.65 8.80
N SER A 19 -20.62 -10.80 9.10
CA SER A 19 -21.83 -10.76 8.26
C SER A 19 -21.80 -9.82 7.03
N TRP A 20 -20.88 -8.86 6.89
CA TRP A 20 -20.96 -7.89 5.76
C TRP A 20 -19.64 -7.50 5.08
N GLY A 21 -18.48 -7.98 5.56
CA GLY A 21 -17.16 -7.62 5.01
C GLY A 21 -16.43 -8.76 4.31
N ALA A 22 -16.31 -9.92 4.96
CA ALA A 22 -15.52 -11.05 4.47
C ALA A 22 -16.19 -11.79 3.29
N SER A 23 -17.53 -11.92 3.32
CA SER A 23 -18.28 -12.74 2.36
C SER A 23 -18.29 -12.21 0.91
N ILE A 24 -18.14 -10.89 0.72
CA ILE A 24 -18.11 -10.26 -0.62
C ILE A 24 -16.71 -10.39 -1.25
N MET A 25 -15.65 -10.33 -0.44
CA MET A 25 -14.26 -10.39 -0.92
C MET A 25 -13.87 -11.75 -1.48
N ASP A 26 -14.40 -12.85 -0.92
CA ASP A 26 -14.10 -14.21 -1.39
C ASP A 26 -14.75 -14.55 -2.75
N ARG A 27 -15.70 -13.73 -3.25
CA ARG A 27 -16.43 -14.01 -4.50
C ARG A 27 -16.08 -13.09 -5.66
N ILE A 28 -15.40 -11.96 -5.45
CA ILE A 28 -15.13 -10.98 -6.52
C ILE A 28 -13.64 -10.87 -6.80
N LYS A 29 -13.21 -11.49 -7.89
CA LYS A 29 -11.84 -11.37 -8.42
C LYS A 29 -11.66 -9.99 -9.05
N ILE A 30 -11.26 -9.01 -8.24
CA ILE A 30 -11.00 -7.63 -8.69
C ILE A 30 -9.83 -7.64 -9.71
N PRO A 31 -9.98 -7.03 -10.88
CA PRO A 31 -8.90 -6.92 -11.85
C PRO A 31 -7.67 -6.21 -11.25
N LYS A 32 -6.46 -6.65 -11.61
CA LYS A 32 -5.21 -6.03 -11.13
C LYS A 32 -5.14 -4.52 -11.42
N ALA A 33 -5.64 -4.09 -12.60
CA ALA A 33 -5.68 -2.68 -12.97
C ALA A 33 -6.58 -1.85 -12.03
N THR A 34 -7.76 -2.38 -11.68
CA THR A 34 -8.66 -1.78 -10.69
C THR A 34 -8.02 -1.73 -9.31
N ALA A 35 -7.42 -2.84 -8.86
CA ALA A 35 -6.75 -2.92 -7.56
C ALA A 35 -5.63 -1.87 -7.41
N LYS A 36 -4.86 -1.60 -8.47
CA LYS A 36 -3.82 -0.56 -8.47
C LYS A 36 -4.37 0.86 -8.31
N ARG A 37 -5.62 1.12 -8.69
CA ARG A 37 -6.25 2.45 -8.59
C ARG A 37 -6.95 2.71 -7.26
N LEU A 38 -7.24 1.67 -6.46
CA LEU A 38 -7.95 1.83 -5.19
C LEU A 38 -7.27 2.79 -4.20
N PRO A 39 -5.94 2.74 -3.99
CA PRO A 39 -5.27 3.69 -3.11
C PRO A 39 -5.39 5.15 -3.61
N LEU A 40 -5.44 5.35 -4.93
CA LEU A 40 -5.60 6.67 -5.54
C LEU A 40 -6.99 7.24 -5.26
N TYR A 41 -8.04 6.43 -5.45
CA TYR A 41 -9.41 6.83 -5.11
C TYR A 41 -9.54 7.17 -3.62
N TYR A 42 -9.01 6.31 -2.74
CA TYR A 42 -9.07 6.52 -1.30
C TYR A 42 -8.40 7.83 -0.88
N ARG A 43 -7.19 8.11 -1.41
CA ARG A 43 -6.47 9.36 -1.12
C ARG A 43 -7.27 10.59 -1.51
N TYR A 44 -7.88 10.60 -2.70
CA TYR A 44 -8.66 11.76 -3.14
C TYR A 44 -9.96 11.91 -2.34
N LEU A 45 -10.61 10.82 -1.96
CA LEU A 45 -11.80 10.85 -1.11
C LEU A 45 -11.52 11.43 0.29
N ILE A 46 -10.31 11.24 0.83
CA ILE A 46 -9.90 11.87 2.10
C ILE A 46 -9.92 13.40 1.94
N ILE A 47 -9.33 13.91 0.86
CA ILE A 47 -9.29 15.36 0.56
C ILE A 47 -10.71 15.92 0.47
N LEU A 48 -11.59 15.27 -0.30
CA LEU A 48 -12.98 15.70 -0.44
C LEU A 48 -13.73 15.72 0.90
N ASN A 49 -13.47 14.75 1.78
CA ASN A 49 -14.08 14.71 3.10
C ASN A 49 -13.53 15.80 4.04
N GLU A 50 -12.23 16.11 3.97
CA GLU A 50 -11.62 17.24 4.69
C GLU A 50 -12.17 18.59 4.21
N GLU A 51 -12.50 18.71 2.93
CA GLU A 51 -13.19 19.86 2.33
C GLU A 51 -14.69 19.91 2.65
N GLY A 52 -15.24 18.92 3.37
CA GLY A 52 -16.65 18.87 3.77
C GLY A 52 -17.61 18.46 2.65
N LYS A 53 -17.11 17.86 1.55
CA LYS A 53 -17.93 17.45 0.42
C LYS A 53 -18.61 16.11 0.69
N ASP A 54 -19.95 16.10 0.70
CA ASP A 54 -20.72 14.87 0.98
C ASP A 54 -20.86 13.95 -0.24
N LYS A 55 -20.84 14.49 -1.47
CA LYS A 55 -21.03 13.71 -2.70
C LYS A 55 -20.04 14.07 -3.79
N VAL A 56 -19.72 13.08 -4.63
CA VAL A 56 -18.83 13.26 -5.78
C VAL A 56 -19.33 12.46 -6.98
N SER A 57 -19.28 13.04 -8.18
CA SER A 57 -19.59 12.32 -9.42
C SER A 57 -18.37 11.55 -9.96
N SER A 58 -18.57 10.57 -10.85
CA SER A 58 -17.44 9.92 -11.52
C SER A 58 -16.67 10.85 -12.46
N THR A 59 -17.31 11.93 -12.94
CA THR A 59 -16.65 12.96 -13.76
C THR A 59 -15.71 13.81 -12.92
N GLU A 60 -16.16 14.28 -11.76
CA GLU A 60 -15.29 15.02 -10.81
C GLU A 60 -14.11 14.15 -10.33
N LEU A 61 -14.37 12.87 -10.01
CA LEU A 61 -13.28 11.95 -9.68
C LEU A 61 -12.30 11.79 -10.86
N SER A 62 -12.81 11.72 -12.10
CA SER A 62 -12.00 11.55 -13.31
C SER A 62 -11.01 12.69 -13.52
N GLU A 63 -11.44 13.93 -13.26
CA GLU A 63 -10.60 15.12 -13.40
C GLU A 63 -9.45 15.11 -12.39
N ALA A 64 -9.73 14.70 -11.15
CA ALA A 64 -8.72 14.72 -10.09
C ALA A 64 -7.74 13.53 -10.12
N VAL A 65 -8.20 12.34 -10.51
CA VAL A 65 -7.39 11.12 -10.47
C VAL A 65 -6.85 10.69 -11.83
N GLN A 66 -7.16 11.44 -12.90
CA GLN A 66 -6.73 11.16 -14.28
C GLN A 66 -7.10 9.75 -14.76
N VAL A 67 -8.29 9.29 -14.40
CA VAL A 67 -8.87 8.00 -14.85
C VAL A 67 -10.23 8.28 -15.42
N ASP A 68 -10.52 7.81 -16.63
CA ASP A 68 -11.78 8.12 -17.29
C ASP A 68 -13.01 7.69 -16.45
N SER A 69 -14.05 8.53 -16.47
CA SER A 69 -15.30 8.34 -15.73
C SER A 69 -15.98 6.99 -16.00
N ALA A 70 -15.80 6.38 -17.18
CA ALA A 70 -16.33 5.06 -17.48
C ALA A 70 -15.55 3.93 -16.77
N SER A 71 -14.22 4.02 -16.70
CA SER A 71 -13.37 3.12 -15.92
C SER A 71 -13.64 3.24 -14.43
N ILE A 72 -13.85 4.45 -13.89
CA ILE A 72 -14.22 4.64 -12.48
C ILE A 72 -15.55 3.95 -12.18
N ARG A 73 -16.57 4.15 -13.03
CA ARG A 73 -17.87 3.46 -12.88
C ARG A 73 -17.72 1.95 -12.93
N ARG A 74 -16.87 1.43 -13.83
CA ARG A 74 -16.58 0.00 -13.94
C ARG A 74 -15.87 -0.52 -12.69
N ASP A 75 -14.87 0.19 -12.20
CA ASP A 75 -14.14 -0.16 -10.99
C ASP A 75 -15.08 -0.24 -9.78
N PHE A 76 -15.95 0.76 -9.62
CA PHE A 76 -16.87 0.82 -8.49
C PHE A 76 -17.97 -0.25 -8.59
N SER A 77 -18.31 -0.70 -9.81
CA SER A 77 -19.28 -1.76 -10.00
C SER A 77 -18.84 -3.12 -9.43
N TYR A 78 -17.53 -3.39 -9.32
CA TYR A 78 -17.01 -4.59 -8.65
C TYR A 78 -17.29 -4.61 -7.15
N PHE A 79 -17.68 -3.48 -6.57
CA PHE A 79 -17.85 -3.29 -5.14
C PHE A 79 -19.31 -3.20 -4.71
N GLY A 80 -20.23 -3.45 -5.65
CA GLY A 80 -21.67 -3.35 -5.45
C GLY A 80 -22.21 -1.95 -5.69
N ALA A 81 -23.43 -1.70 -5.21
CA ALA A 81 -24.14 -0.45 -5.44
C ALA A 81 -23.64 0.67 -4.50
N LEU A 82 -22.45 1.22 -4.80
CA LEU A 82 -21.85 2.33 -4.05
C LEU A 82 -22.46 3.71 -4.40
N GLY A 83 -23.38 3.79 -5.37
CA GLY A 83 -24.00 5.04 -5.79
C GLY A 83 -25.28 4.83 -6.60
N LYS A 84 -26.06 5.91 -6.75
CA LYS A 84 -27.25 5.97 -7.62
C LYS A 84 -26.91 6.72 -8.90
N ARG A 85 -27.30 6.19 -10.06
CA ARG A 85 -27.14 6.88 -11.36
C ARG A 85 -27.73 8.29 -11.26
N GLY A 86 -26.95 9.31 -11.67
CA GLY A 86 -27.37 10.71 -11.69
C GLY A 86 -27.30 11.46 -10.35
N TYR A 87 -26.88 10.81 -9.25
CA TYR A 87 -26.89 11.42 -7.91
C TYR A 87 -25.48 11.56 -7.29
N GLY A 88 -24.48 10.89 -7.86
CA GLY A 88 -23.12 10.83 -7.33
C GLY A 88 -22.94 9.73 -6.27
N TYR A 89 -21.71 9.58 -5.83
CA TYR A 89 -21.32 8.68 -4.75
C TYR A 89 -21.22 9.45 -3.44
N ASP A 90 -21.66 8.82 -2.36
CA ASP A 90 -21.50 9.36 -1.02
C ASP A 90 -20.05 9.21 -0.57
N VAL A 91 -19.39 10.33 -0.26
CA VAL A 91 -17.95 10.36 0.02
C VAL A 91 -17.63 9.58 1.30
N LYS A 92 -18.45 9.70 2.35
CA LYS A 92 -18.24 9.02 3.64
C LYS A 92 -18.41 7.50 3.51
N ASN A 93 -19.41 7.05 2.75
CA ASN A 93 -19.63 5.64 2.46
C ASN A 93 -18.48 5.05 1.64
N LEU A 94 -18.02 5.76 0.60
CA LEU A 94 -16.86 5.32 -0.18
C LEU A 94 -15.59 5.26 0.69
N LEU A 95 -15.38 6.24 1.56
CA LEU A 95 -14.25 6.22 2.50
C LEU A 95 -14.31 5.00 3.41
N SER A 96 -15.44 4.78 4.08
CA SER A 96 -15.65 3.62 4.95
C SER A 96 -15.40 2.29 4.22
N PHE A 97 -15.87 2.22 2.96
CA PHE A 97 -15.68 1.07 2.10
C PHE A 97 -14.21 0.83 1.73
N PHE A 98 -13.53 1.83 1.16
CA PHE A 98 -12.14 1.71 0.74
C PHE A 98 -11.18 1.54 1.93
N LYS A 99 -11.50 2.15 3.07
CA LYS A 99 -10.75 1.96 4.32
C LYS A 99 -10.68 0.49 4.71
N LYS A 100 -11.82 -0.22 4.64
CA LYS A 100 -11.88 -1.67 4.91
C LYS A 100 -11.15 -2.49 3.84
N ILE A 101 -11.37 -2.21 2.56
CA ILE A 101 -10.72 -2.94 1.46
C ILE A 101 -9.20 -2.82 1.50
N LEU A 102 -8.70 -1.62 1.77
CA LEU A 102 -7.26 -1.34 1.81
C LEU A 102 -6.65 -1.66 3.19
N ASN A 103 -7.41 -2.31 4.07
CA ASN A 103 -7.05 -2.64 5.44
C ASN A 103 -6.46 -1.45 6.22
N GLN A 104 -6.98 -0.25 5.99
CA GLN A 104 -6.51 1.01 6.57
C GLN A 104 -6.85 1.17 8.06
N ASP A 105 -7.60 0.23 8.64
CA ASP A 105 -7.93 0.21 10.07
C ASP A 105 -6.81 -0.36 10.96
N THR A 106 -5.86 -1.10 10.39
CA THR A 106 -4.76 -1.73 11.16
C THR A 106 -3.43 -1.09 10.85
N LEU A 107 -2.67 -0.67 11.87
CA LEU A 107 -1.30 -0.19 11.66
C LEU A 107 -0.44 -1.32 11.07
N THR A 108 0.13 -1.08 9.89
CA THR A 108 1.05 -2.00 9.22
C THR A 108 2.48 -1.58 9.52
N ASN A 109 3.17 -2.38 10.33
CA ASN A 109 4.59 -2.22 10.59
C ASN A 109 5.39 -2.81 9.43
N VAL A 110 6.32 -2.02 8.90
CA VAL A 110 7.25 -2.44 7.85
C VAL A 110 8.69 -2.27 8.29
N ALA A 111 9.59 -3.09 7.74
CA ALA A 111 11.03 -2.91 7.86
C ALA A 111 11.57 -2.11 6.67
N LEU A 112 12.65 -1.36 6.89
CA LEU A 112 13.47 -0.77 5.83
C LEU A 112 14.84 -1.42 5.81
N VAL A 113 15.28 -1.96 4.67
CA VAL A 113 16.60 -2.61 4.55
C VAL A 113 17.47 -1.81 3.57
N GLY A 114 18.55 -1.25 4.10
CA GLY A 114 19.45 -0.32 3.41
C GLY A 114 19.12 1.15 3.72
N VAL A 115 19.90 1.78 4.59
CA VAL A 115 19.72 3.17 5.09
C VAL A 115 20.75 4.11 4.44
N GLY A 116 20.93 3.95 3.12
CA GLY A 116 21.62 4.91 2.25
C GLY A 116 20.79 6.17 1.99
N ASN A 117 21.10 6.91 0.93
CA ASN A 117 20.40 8.17 0.62
C ASN A 117 18.89 7.99 0.48
N LEU A 118 18.45 7.02 -0.32
CA LEU A 118 17.02 6.74 -0.53
C LEU A 118 16.38 6.22 0.76
N GLY A 119 17.02 5.29 1.47
CA GLY A 119 16.50 4.77 2.74
C GLY A 119 16.31 5.87 3.78
N ARG A 120 17.27 6.78 3.93
CA ARG A 120 17.15 7.95 4.82
C ARG A 120 16.02 8.89 4.39
N ALA A 121 15.82 9.10 3.09
CA ALA A 121 14.69 9.88 2.60
C ALA A 121 13.36 9.23 2.98
N LEU A 122 13.25 7.91 2.84
CA LEU A 122 12.05 7.14 3.22
C LEU A 122 11.81 7.13 4.74
N LEU A 123 12.85 7.10 5.58
CA LEU A 123 12.69 7.24 7.04
C LEU A 123 12.09 8.59 7.45
N ASN A 124 12.46 9.65 6.75
CA ASN A 124 11.91 10.99 6.97
C ASN A 124 10.53 11.18 6.33
N TYR A 125 10.14 10.30 5.42
CA TYR A 125 8.83 10.36 4.78
C TYR A 125 7.76 9.94 5.79
N ASN A 126 6.85 10.86 6.10
CA ASN A 126 5.80 10.60 7.08
C ASN A 126 4.65 9.78 6.48
N PHE A 127 4.87 8.48 6.31
CA PHE A 127 3.83 7.53 5.86
C PHE A 127 2.55 7.58 6.71
N LYS A 128 2.64 8.04 7.97
CA LYS A 128 1.50 8.08 8.90
C LYS A 128 0.50 9.20 8.62
N ARG A 129 0.89 10.28 7.91
CA ARG A 129 -0.03 11.42 7.70
C ARG A 129 -1.19 11.09 6.77
N SER A 130 -1.04 10.12 5.89
CA SER A 130 -2.08 9.73 4.93
C SER A 130 -2.43 8.25 4.94
N ASN A 131 -1.61 7.40 5.58
CA ASN A 131 -1.73 5.95 5.53
C ASN A 131 -1.50 5.32 6.91
N ASN A 132 -2.04 4.12 7.08
CA ASN A 132 -1.83 3.25 8.25
C ASN A 132 -0.45 2.54 8.26
N ILE A 133 0.59 3.11 7.65
CA ILE A 133 1.90 2.44 7.49
C ILE A 133 2.94 3.10 8.39
N ARG A 134 3.77 2.29 9.05
CA ARG A 134 4.89 2.74 9.86
C ARG A 134 6.13 1.94 9.54
N ILE A 135 7.23 2.62 9.19
CA ILE A 135 8.56 2.01 9.28
C ILE A 135 8.88 1.87 10.78
N SER A 136 8.93 0.61 11.23
CA SER A 136 9.05 0.27 12.65
C SER A 136 10.49 -0.03 13.06
N CYS A 137 11.27 -0.53 12.10
CA CYS A 137 12.69 -0.82 12.23
C CYS A 137 13.39 -0.64 10.89
N ALA A 138 14.69 -0.44 10.94
CA ALA A 138 15.54 -0.40 9.76
C ALA A 138 16.78 -1.28 9.95
N PHE A 139 17.45 -1.66 8.86
CA PHE A 139 18.64 -2.52 8.87
C PHE A 139 19.71 -1.97 7.94
N ASP A 140 20.96 -2.01 8.40
CA ASP A 140 22.12 -1.65 7.58
C ASP A 140 23.38 -2.43 8.01
N ILE A 141 24.42 -2.40 7.17
CA ILE A 141 25.75 -2.95 7.47
C ILE A 141 26.69 -1.90 8.06
N ASN A 142 26.39 -0.61 7.88
CA ASN A 142 27.23 0.49 8.33
C ASN A 142 27.19 0.63 9.86
N LYS A 143 28.29 0.26 10.49
CA LYS A 143 28.48 0.31 11.95
C LYS A 143 28.35 1.70 12.57
N GLU A 144 28.46 2.75 11.77
CA GLU A 144 28.26 4.12 12.25
C GLU A 144 26.79 4.43 12.54
N ILE A 145 25.84 3.72 11.91
CA ILE A 145 24.41 3.95 12.09
C ILE A 145 23.68 2.81 12.78
N THR A 146 24.21 1.58 12.75
CA THR A 146 23.61 0.46 13.47
C THR A 146 23.68 0.68 14.98
N GLY A 147 22.64 0.25 15.70
CA GLY A 147 22.44 0.52 17.13
C GLY A 147 21.92 1.92 17.45
N ARG A 148 21.72 2.80 16.45
CA ARG A 148 21.17 4.15 16.64
C ARG A 148 19.70 4.23 16.26
N ILE A 149 19.06 5.32 16.67
CA ILE A 149 17.71 5.68 16.26
C ILE A 149 17.81 6.83 15.26
N LEU A 150 17.30 6.62 14.04
CA LEU A 150 17.24 7.64 12.99
C LEU A 150 15.78 7.98 12.70
N SER A 151 15.42 9.26 12.78
CA SER A 151 14.04 9.74 12.53
C SER A 151 12.98 8.98 13.36
N GLY A 152 13.32 8.56 14.58
CA GLY A 152 12.45 7.79 15.47
C GLY A 152 12.35 6.30 15.16
N VAL A 153 13.19 5.77 14.26
CA VAL A 153 13.24 4.36 13.87
C VAL A 153 14.58 3.74 14.30
N PRO A 154 14.58 2.64 15.08
CA PRO A 154 15.81 1.92 15.44
C PRO A 154 16.43 1.26 14.20
N VAL A 155 17.74 1.41 14.06
CA VAL A 155 18.55 0.80 12.99
C VAL A 155 19.32 -0.38 13.58
N TYR A 156 18.99 -1.59 13.15
CA TYR A 156 19.63 -2.83 13.56
C TYR A 156 20.74 -3.22 12.59
N ASP A 157 21.66 -4.06 13.06
CA ASP A 157 22.65 -4.68 12.20
C ASP A 157 22.00 -5.71 11.28
N MET A 158 22.50 -5.84 10.05
CA MET A 158 22.04 -6.89 9.13
C MET A 158 22.18 -8.31 9.70
N LYS A 159 23.12 -8.54 10.62
CA LYS A 159 23.25 -9.84 11.31
C LYS A 159 22.01 -10.22 12.13
N ASP A 160 21.27 -9.21 12.61
CA ASP A 160 20.08 -9.40 13.44
C ASP A 160 18.79 -9.44 12.61
N LEU A 161 18.88 -9.35 11.27
CA LEU A 161 17.74 -9.24 10.36
C LEU A 161 16.67 -10.29 10.62
N LYS A 162 17.05 -11.58 10.58
CA LYS A 162 16.09 -12.70 10.73
C LYS A 162 15.40 -12.66 12.09
N GLN A 163 16.16 -12.41 13.16
CA GLN A 163 15.64 -12.35 14.52
C GLN A 163 14.65 -11.19 14.69
N GLN A 164 15.05 -9.99 14.28
CA GLN A 164 14.24 -8.79 14.45
C GLN A 164 12.97 -8.80 13.59
N LEU A 165 13.02 -9.34 12.38
CA LEU A 165 11.82 -9.51 11.54
C LEU A 165 10.82 -10.46 12.20
N SER A 166 11.30 -11.56 12.80
CA SER A 166 10.46 -12.53 13.52
C SER A 166 9.86 -11.91 14.79
N ASP A 167 10.69 -11.36 15.67
CA ASP A 167 10.26 -10.84 16.98
C ASP A 167 9.27 -9.69 16.86
N GLN A 168 9.44 -8.85 15.84
CA GLN A 168 8.56 -7.71 15.57
C GLN A 168 7.40 -8.08 14.63
N GLN A 169 7.27 -9.36 14.23
CA GLN A 169 6.23 -9.89 13.36
C GLN A 169 6.10 -9.12 12.03
N ILE A 170 7.23 -8.73 11.45
CA ILE A 170 7.28 -7.95 10.22
C ILE A 170 7.11 -8.87 9.02
N SER A 171 6.01 -8.66 8.29
CA SER A 171 5.71 -9.42 7.06
C SER A 171 5.96 -8.64 5.77
N ILE A 172 6.29 -7.35 5.86
CA ILE A 172 6.52 -6.46 4.72
C ILE A 172 7.81 -5.67 4.92
N ALA A 173 8.67 -5.65 3.91
CA ALA A 173 9.92 -4.91 3.91
C ALA A 173 10.07 -4.00 2.68
N ILE A 174 10.72 -2.86 2.86
CA ILE A 174 11.19 -1.97 1.81
C ILE A 174 12.67 -2.25 1.59
N LEU A 175 13.09 -2.52 0.36
CA LEU A 175 14.45 -2.87 0.00
C LEU A 175 15.11 -1.75 -0.81
N THR A 176 16.15 -1.15 -0.23
CA THR A 176 16.90 -0.01 -0.78
C THR A 176 18.42 -0.21 -0.71
N VAL A 177 18.86 -1.47 -0.75
CA VAL A 177 20.29 -1.86 -0.78
C VAL A 177 20.89 -1.73 -2.19
N PRO A 178 22.23 -1.70 -2.34
CA PRO A 178 22.87 -1.82 -3.65
C PRO A 178 22.48 -3.10 -4.39
N SER A 179 22.44 -3.05 -5.72
CA SER A 179 22.03 -4.18 -6.57
C SER A 179 22.77 -5.49 -6.27
N THR A 180 24.06 -5.40 -5.95
CA THR A 180 24.91 -6.56 -5.62
C THR A 180 24.48 -7.31 -4.37
N ALA A 181 23.77 -6.65 -3.45
CA ALA A 181 23.27 -7.24 -2.21
C ALA A 181 21.79 -7.63 -2.25
N ALA A 182 21.05 -7.19 -3.27
CA ALA A 182 19.58 -7.19 -3.27
C ALA A 182 18.96 -8.60 -3.25
N GLN A 183 19.46 -9.54 -4.07
CA GLN A 183 18.93 -10.91 -4.09
C GLN A 183 19.23 -11.65 -2.79
N LYS A 184 20.48 -11.62 -2.32
CA LYS A 184 20.85 -12.25 -1.05
C LYS A 184 20.01 -11.74 0.12
N THR A 185 19.83 -10.42 0.20
CA THR A 185 18.99 -9.79 1.23
C THR A 185 17.53 -10.22 1.11
N THR A 186 17.03 -10.38 -0.12
CA THR A 186 15.69 -10.89 -0.39
C THR A 186 15.52 -12.31 0.14
N ASP A 187 16.46 -13.20 -0.15
CA ASP A 187 16.42 -14.59 0.33
C ASP A 187 16.42 -14.64 1.87
N GLU A 188 17.25 -13.84 2.53
CA GLU A 188 17.28 -13.75 3.99
C GLU A 188 15.97 -13.24 4.61
N MET A 189 15.33 -12.24 3.97
CA MET A 189 14.01 -11.74 4.39
C MET A 189 12.92 -12.79 4.19
N VAL A 190 12.94 -13.51 3.06
CA VAL A 190 11.97 -14.58 2.77
C VAL A 190 12.09 -15.71 3.78
N ASP A 191 13.31 -16.13 4.11
CA ASP A 191 13.57 -17.12 5.16
C ASP A 191 13.05 -16.68 6.53
N ALA A 192 13.06 -15.36 6.80
CA ALA A 192 12.55 -14.77 8.03
C ALA A 192 11.02 -14.61 8.04
N GLY A 193 10.32 -15.02 6.98
CA GLY A 193 8.86 -14.99 6.89
C GLY A 193 8.28 -13.72 6.26
N VAL A 194 9.09 -12.88 5.61
CA VAL A 194 8.59 -11.73 4.84
C VAL A 194 7.75 -12.21 3.66
N LYS A 195 6.56 -11.66 3.52
CA LYS A 195 5.57 -11.99 2.47
C LYS A 195 5.43 -10.90 1.42
N GLY A 196 5.85 -9.67 1.72
CA GLY A 196 5.79 -8.53 0.81
C GLY A 196 7.11 -7.78 0.76
N ILE A 197 7.62 -7.52 -0.45
CA ILE A 197 8.84 -6.74 -0.65
C ILE A 197 8.55 -5.59 -1.60
N MET A 198 8.74 -4.37 -1.13
CA MET A 198 8.77 -3.18 -1.98
C MET A 198 10.22 -2.94 -2.42
N ASN A 199 10.53 -3.30 -3.66
CA ASN A 199 11.88 -3.29 -4.21
C ASN A 199 12.16 -1.99 -4.95
N PHE A 200 13.09 -1.18 -4.43
CA PHE A 200 13.61 0.03 -5.09
C PHE A 200 14.95 -0.21 -5.81
N THR A 201 15.43 -1.46 -5.82
CA THR A 201 16.65 -1.81 -6.57
C THR A 201 16.32 -1.97 -8.05
N PRO A 202 17.27 -1.69 -8.96
CA PRO A 202 17.03 -1.76 -10.41
C PRO A 202 16.99 -3.21 -10.93
N ILE A 203 17.24 -4.20 -10.07
CA ILE A 203 17.25 -5.60 -10.49
C ILE A 203 15.90 -6.27 -10.24
N ARG A 204 15.58 -7.23 -11.11
CA ARG A 204 14.45 -8.13 -10.89
C ARG A 204 14.84 -9.19 -9.87
N LEU A 205 14.12 -9.21 -8.75
CA LEU A 205 14.31 -10.20 -7.70
C LEU A 205 13.57 -11.50 -8.02
N SER A 206 14.18 -12.63 -7.65
CA SER A 206 13.53 -13.93 -7.58
C SER A 206 12.97 -14.15 -6.18
N ALA A 207 11.73 -14.63 -6.07
CA ALA A 207 11.10 -14.98 -4.80
C ALA A 207 10.06 -16.09 -5.02
N PRO A 208 9.75 -16.90 -4.00
CA PRO A 208 8.68 -17.91 -4.07
C PRO A 208 7.32 -17.29 -4.40
N ALA A 209 6.40 -18.08 -4.95
CA ALA A 209 5.05 -17.62 -5.32
C ALA A 209 4.23 -17.08 -4.12
N SER A 210 4.56 -17.48 -2.90
CA SER A 210 3.98 -16.99 -1.65
C SER A 210 4.43 -15.57 -1.28
N VAL A 211 5.45 -15.03 -1.95
CA VAL A 211 6.06 -13.73 -1.65
C VAL A 211 5.76 -12.76 -2.78
N ARG A 212 5.14 -11.63 -2.44
CA ARG A 212 4.81 -10.58 -3.41
C ARG A 212 5.94 -9.56 -3.48
N VAL A 213 6.60 -9.49 -4.64
CA VAL A 213 7.57 -8.41 -4.95
C VAL A 213 6.89 -7.31 -5.77
N GLN A 214 6.94 -6.08 -5.27
CA GLN A 214 6.48 -4.88 -5.96
C GLN A 214 7.69 -3.99 -6.26
N ASN A 215 8.05 -3.89 -7.53
CA ASN A 215 9.14 -3.03 -7.97
C ASN A 215 8.68 -1.57 -8.06
N VAL A 216 9.57 -0.66 -7.67
CA VAL A 216 9.46 0.79 -7.83
C VAL A 216 10.72 1.24 -8.56
N ASP A 217 10.56 1.59 -9.84
CA ASP A 217 11.67 2.00 -10.71
C ASP A 217 11.43 3.43 -11.20
N LEU A 218 11.96 4.39 -10.45
CA LEU A 218 11.82 5.81 -10.77
C LEU A 218 12.51 6.17 -12.10
N ALA A 219 13.54 5.43 -12.51
CA ALA A 219 14.24 5.69 -13.76
C ALA A 219 13.37 5.30 -14.96
N THR A 220 12.73 4.12 -14.90
CA THR A 220 11.77 3.68 -15.93
C THR A 220 10.57 4.64 -16.02
N GLU A 221 10.04 5.11 -14.89
CA GLU A 221 8.95 6.11 -14.90
C GLU A 221 9.39 7.42 -15.57
N LEU A 222 10.59 7.92 -15.27
CA LEU A 222 11.12 9.14 -15.89
C LEU A 222 11.38 8.95 -17.40
N GLN A 223 11.92 7.81 -17.81
CA GLN A 223 12.11 7.49 -19.24
C GLN A 223 10.78 7.44 -20.00
N THR A 224 9.75 6.88 -19.36
CA THR A 224 8.40 6.85 -19.93
C THR A 224 7.86 8.25 -20.13
N LEU A 225 8.06 9.15 -19.15
CA LEU A 225 7.68 10.56 -19.28
C LEU A 225 8.42 11.24 -20.43
N ILE A 226 9.74 11.05 -20.55
CA ILE A 226 10.55 11.62 -21.63
C ILE A 226 10.03 11.15 -23.01
N TYR A 227 9.77 9.86 -23.17
CA TYR A 227 9.23 9.30 -24.40
C TYR A 227 7.93 9.97 -24.83
N PHE A 228 6.98 10.17 -23.91
CA PHE A 228 5.71 10.81 -24.23
C PHE A 228 5.89 12.26 -24.66
N LEU A 229 6.75 13.03 -23.98
CA LEU A 229 7.04 14.41 -24.34
C LEU A 229 7.64 14.52 -25.75
N ASP A 230 8.51 13.60 -26.14
CA ASP A 230 9.10 13.61 -27.48
C ASP A 230 8.10 13.16 -28.55
N SER A 231 7.22 12.19 -28.23
CA SER A 231 6.16 11.74 -29.14
C SER A 231 5.09 12.81 -29.42
N GLU A 232 4.84 13.70 -28.46
CA GLU A 232 3.90 14.82 -28.61
C GLU A 232 4.49 15.95 -29.44
N LYS A 233 5.80 16.22 -29.34
CA LYS A 233 6.50 17.18 -30.21
C LYS A 233 6.44 16.77 -31.67
N GLN A 234 6.72 15.51 -31.97
CA GLN A 234 6.69 15.00 -33.35
C GLN A 234 5.31 15.14 -34.00
N LYS A 235 4.22 14.95 -33.24
CA LYS A 235 2.86 15.16 -33.74
C LYS A 235 2.51 16.62 -34.01
N ASN A 236 3.09 17.56 -33.24
CA ASN A 236 2.83 18.98 -33.41
C ASN A 236 3.71 19.61 -34.51
N ASP A 237 4.85 19.01 -34.85
CA ASP A 237 5.73 19.45 -35.95
C ASP A 237 5.27 18.92 -37.33
N GLU A 238 4.34 17.95 -37.36
CA GLU A 238 3.71 17.40 -38.58
C GLU A 238 2.36 18.05 -38.95
N LEU A 239 1.90 19.04 -38.17
CA LEU A 239 0.67 19.83 -38.37
C LEU A 239 0.98 21.26 -38.83
#